data_AF-A0A7S4NND3-F1
#
_entry.id   AF-A0A7S4NND3-F1
#
_cell.length_a   1.000
_cell.length_b   1.000
_cell.length_c   1.000
_cell.angle_alpha   90.00
_cell.angle_beta   90.00
_cell.angle_gamma   90.00
#
_symmetry.space_group_name_H-M   'P 1'
#
loop_
_entity.id
_entity.type
_entity.pdbx_description
1 polymer ?
#
loop_
_entity_poly.entity_id
_entity_poly.type
_entity_poly.pdbx_seq_one_letter_code
_entity_poly.pdbx_strand_id
1 'polypeptide(L)'
;MIQVIDLIAKTVNPTHLRVENFIFKPRDELLRHVLTYITNIPAVKMHGLKVRTSGLSTLTTLLNLEPALTEELENELVSKLIKFYVLKDAEDKGKKKEEKGKPGEKGDASSPEAIQNDVKEMYQNLNEVLGMVVYMNTTVPCLLRLFWHLEPYFKNSDPNVRKLSITTTFYLLDRFVEYLSSGIELHQKEF
;
A
#
# COMPACT_ATOMS: atom_id res chain seq x y z
N MET A 1 -12.79 -11.12 5.79
CA MET A 1 -13.34 -9.75 5.63
C MET A 1 -12.62 -8.99 4.52
N ILE A 2 -11.30 -8.75 4.59
CA ILE A 2 -10.52 -8.07 3.53
C ILE A 2 -10.81 -8.67 2.13
N GLN A 3 -10.70 -9.99 1.98
CA GLN A 3 -10.95 -10.69 0.71
C GLN A 3 -12.37 -10.47 0.16
N VAL A 4 -13.37 -10.31 1.04
CA VAL A 4 -14.76 -10.06 0.62
C VAL A 4 -14.88 -8.64 0.06
N ILE A 5 -14.26 -7.66 0.73
CA ILE A 5 -14.21 -6.27 0.26
C ILE A 5 -13.50 -6.18 -1.09
N ASP A 6 -12.37 -6.90 -1.26
CA ASP A 6 -11.65 -6.97 -2.53
C ASP A 6 -12.51 -7.55 -3.65
N LEU A 7 -13.26 -8.63 -3.38
CA LEU A 7 -14.15 -9.23 -4.37
C LEU A 7 -15.30 -8.30 -4.76
N ILE A 8 -15.88 -7.58 -3.80
CA ILE A 8 -16.88 -6.54 -4.07
C ILE A 8 -16.27 -5.47 -4.98
N ALA A 9 -15.10 -4.93 -4.62
CA ALA A 9 -14.42 -3.88 -5.37
C ALA A 9 -14.10 -4.30 -6.82
N LYS A 10 -13.61 -5.53 -7.02
CA LYS A 10 -13.38 -6.11 -8.36
C LYS A 10 -14.66 -6.24 -9.17
N THR A 11 -15.75 -6.68 -8.53
CA THR A 11 -17.04 -6.91 -9.21
C THR A 11 -17.68 -5.59 -9.64
N VAL A 12 -17.51 -4.53 -8.85
CA VAL A 12 -18.08 -3.21 -9.13
C VAL A 12 -17.15 -2.31 -9.95
N ASN A 13 -16.05 -2.84 -10.50
CA ASN A 13 -15.18 -2.07 -11.36
C ASN A 13 -15.93 -1.69 -12.67
N PRO A 14 -15.82 -0.43 -13.15
CA PRO A 14 -16.49 0.01 -14.37
C PRO A 14 -16.20 -0.85 -15.61
N THR A 15 -15.04 -1.49 -15.69
CA THR A 15 -14.70 -2.41 -16.80
C THR A 15 -15.60 -3.65 -16.88
N HIS A 16 -16.25 -4.03 -15.78
CA HIS A 16 -17.16 -5.17 -15.71
C HIS A 16 -18.62 -4.76 -15.68
N LEU A 17 -18.91 -3.54 -15.21
CA LEU A 17 -20.26 -2.99 -15.16
C LEU A 17 -20.60 -2.38 -16.52
N ARG A 18 -21.60 -2.93 -17.21
CA ARG A 18 -22.19 -2.31 -18.42
C ARG A 18 -23.09 -1.11 -18.07
N VAL A 19 -22.74 -0.38 -17.02
CA VAL A 19 -23.48 0.77 -16.50
C VAL A 19 -22.52 1.94 -16.52
N GLU A 20 -22.76 2.87 -17.43
CA GLU A 20 -21.99 4.10 -17.53
C GLU A 20 -22.13 4.91 -16.23
N ASN A 21 -21.02 5.53 -15.81
CA ASN A 21 -20.97 6.42 -14.64
C ASN A 21 -21.44 5.80 -13.32
N PHE A 22 -21.28 4.49 -13.15
CA PHE A 22 -21.56 3.84 -11.88
C PHE A 22 -20.56 4.30 -10.81
N ILE A 23 -21.08 4.93 -9.75
CA ILE A 23 -20.28 5.33 -8.59
C ILE A 23 -20.56 4.40 -7.43
N PHE A 24 -19.54 3.69 -6.97
CA PHE A 24 -19.62 2.82 -5.80
C PHE A 24 -19.57 3.64 -4.51
N LYS A 25 -20.71 4.19 -4.09
CA LYS A 25 -20.84 5.08 -2.91
C LYS A 25 -20.17 4.57 -1.62
N PRO A 26 -20.22 3.27 -1.27
CA PRO A 26 -19.60 2.76 -0.04
C PRO A 26 -18.06 2.68 -0.08
N ARG A 27 -17.41 2.99 -1.22
CA ARG A 27 -15.96 2.83 -1.42
C ARG A 27 -15.15 3.44 -0.29
N ASP A 28 -15.38 4.72 0.02
CA ASP A 28 -14.57 5.46 1.00
C ASP A 28 -14.73 4.91 2.41
N GLU A 29 -15.92 4.45 2.76
CA GLU A 29 -16.17 3.78 4.04
C GLU A 29 -15.41 2.45 4.12
N LEU A 30 -15.46 1.63 3.07
CA LEU A 30 -14.72 0.37 3.01
C LEU A 30 -13.20 0.60 3.03
N LEU A 31 -12.72 1.63 2.32
CA LEU A 31 -11.33 2.03 2.31
C LEU A 31 -10.85 2.38 3.72
N ARG A 32 -11.61 3.20 4.47
CA ARG A 32 -11.29 3.52 5.87
C ARG A 32 -11.32 2.30 6.79
N HIS A 33 -12.25 1.37 6.57
CA HIS A 33 -12.32 0.13 7.34
C HIS A 33 -11.09 -0.75 7.11
N VAL A 34 -10.70 -0.98 5.85
CA VAL A 34 -9.50 -1.76 5.53
C VAL A 34 -8.26 -1.08 6.08
N LEU A 35 -8.12 0.23 5.87
CA LEU A 35 -7.01 1.04 6.37
C LEU A 35 -6.87 0.92 7.88
N THR A 36 -7.95 1.19 8.63
CA THR A 36 -7.97 1.12 10.09
C THR A 36 -7.63 -0.28 10.57
N TYR A 37 -8.15 -1.31 9.90
CA TYR A 37 -7.86 -2.69 10.25
C TYR A 37 -6.37 -3.00 10.10
N ILE A 38 -5.75 -2.73 8.95
CA ILE A 38 -4.34 -3.09 8.71
C ILE A 38 -3.35 -2.25 9.51
N THR A 39 -3.70 -1.02 9.88
CA THR A 39 -2.83 -0.15 10.68
C THR A 39 -2.85 -0.50 12.16
N ASN A 40 -3.95 -1.10 12.65
CA ASN A 40 -4.10 -1.46 14.06
C ASN A 40 -3.58 -2.86 14.41
N ILE A 41 -3.15 -3.64 13.42
CA ILE A 41 -2.55 -4.95 13.68
C ILE A 41 -1.20 -4.75 14.38
N PRO A 42 -0.96 -5.41 15.54
CA PRO A 42 0.34 -5.36 16.19
C PRO A 42 1.45 -5.89 15.28
N ALA A 43 2.58 -5.18 15.21
CA ALA A 43 3.76 -5.55 14.40
C ALA A 43 4.29 -6.97 14.66
N VAL A 44 4.06 -7.50 15.87
CA VAL A 44 4.73 -8.70 16.40
C VAL A 44 4.18 -10.03 15.85
N LYS A 45 3.06 -10.04 15.13
CA LYS A 45 2.46 -11.29 14.63
C LYS A 45 2.82 -11.51 13.16
N MET A 46 3.44 -12.65 12.84
CA MET A 46 3.70 -13.10 11.45
C MET A 46 2.45 -13.04 10.55
N HIS A 47 1.29 -13.44 11.09
CA HIS A 47 0.00 -13.28 10.40
C HIS A 47 -0.31 -11.82 10.03
N GLY A 48 0.23 -10.86 10.76
CA GLY A 48 0.04 -9.44 10.50
C GLY A 48 0.68 -8.97 9.20
N LEU A 49 1.80 -9.54 8.76
CA LEU A 49 2.40 -9.20 7.47
C LEU A 49 1.47 -9.60 6.32
N LYS A 50 1.04 -10.87 6.28
CA LYS A 50 0.12 -11.36 5.24
C LYS A 50 -1.19 -10.59 5.19
N VAL A 51 -1.74 -10.24 6.36
CA VAL A 51 -2.97 -9.44 6.44
C VAL A 51 -2.75 -8.01 5.94
N ARG A 52 -1.62 -7.38 6.26
CA ARG A 52 -1.26 -6.06 5.71
C ARG A 52 -1.10 -6.12 4.20
N THR A 53 -0.37 -7.09 3.68
CA THR A 53 -0.18 -7.29 2.23
C THR A 53 -1.52 -7.44 1.52
N SER A 54 -2.40 -8.32 2.03
CA SER A 54 -3.74 -8.50 1.46
C SER A 54 -4.58 -7.22 1.54
N GLY A 55 -4.50 -6.47 2.64
CA GLY A 55 -5.24 -5.23 2.78
C GLY A 55 -4.71 -4.11 1.89
N LEU A 56 -3.39 -4.00 1.71
CA LEU A 56 -2.79 -3.05 0.75
C LEU A 56 -3.25 -3.36 -0.68
N SER A 57 -3.23 -4.63 -1.09
CA SER A 57 -3.77 -5.05 -2.40
C SER A 57 -5.25 -4.67 -2.55
N THR A 58 -6.07 -4.86 -1.50
CA THR A 58 -7.48 -4.46 -1.51
C THR A 58 -7.66 -2.94 -1.58
N LEU A 59 -6.80 -2.16 -0.91
CA LEU A 59 -6.80 -0.70 -1.00
C LEU A 59 -6.49 -0.27 -2.44
N THR A 60 -5.53 -0.88 -3.12
CA THR A 60 -5.25 -0.62 -4.55
C THR A 60 -6.49 -0.87 -5.41
N THR A 61 -7.19 -2.00 -5.22
CA THR A 61 -8.43 -2.30 -5.94
C THR A 61 -9.51 -1.22 -5.69
N LEU A 62 -9.71 -0.82 -4.44
CA LEU A 62 -10.70 0.19 -4.07
C LEU A 62 -10.36 1.57 -4.63
N LEU A 63 -9.09 1.95 -4.62
CA LEU A 63 -8.61 3.22 -5.17
C LEU A 63 -8.85 3.34 -6.67
N ASN A 64 -8.75 2.22 -7.40
CA ASN A 64 -9.00 2.19 -8.84
C ASN A 64 -10.50 2.32 -9.22
N LEU A 65 -11.38 2.65 -8.27
CA LEU A 65 -12.79 2.93 -8.51
C LEU A 65 -13.01 4.43 -8.53
N GLU A 66 -13.69 4.93 -9.55
CA GLU A 66 -14.06 6.34 -9.64
C GLU A 66 -15.06 6.77 -8.56
N PRO A 67 -15.04 8.05 -8.13
CA PRO A 67 -14.14 9.15 -8.54
C PRO A 67 -12.73 9.10 -7.91
N ALA A 68 -11.81 10.02 -8.23
CA ALA A 68 -10.57 10.13 -7.45
C ALA A 68 -10.84 10.40 -5.95
N LEU A 69 -9.87 10.10 -5.07
CA LEU A 69 -9.99 10.44 -3.65
C LEU A 69 -10.06 11.95 -3.45
N THR A 70 -10.78 12.37 -2.40
CA THR A 70 -10.64 13.74 -1.89
C THR A 70 -9.28 13.90 -1.23
N GLU A 71 -8.78 15.14 -1.17
CA GLU A 71 -7.48 15.44 -0.57
C GLU A 71 -7.42 15.05 0.92
N GLU A 72 -8.53 15.16 1.66
CA GLU A 72 -8.59 14.78 3.06
C GLU A 72 -8.40 13.27 3.24
N LEU A 73 -9.06 12.46 2.40
CA LEU A 73 -8.96 11.01 2.47
C LEU A 73 -7.61 10.50 1.94
N GLU A 74 -7.06 11.15 0.91
CA GLU A 74 -5.69 10.93 0.43
C GLU A 74 -4.68 11.16 1.56
N ASN A 75 -4.77 12.29 2.26
CA ASN A 75 -3.88 12.60 3.38
C ASN A 75 -4.04 11.61 4.55
N GLU A 76 -5.28 11.23 4.89
CA GLU A 76 -5.54 10.21 5.92
C GLU A 76 -4.89 8.87 5.54
N LEU A 77 -5.08 8.42 4.31
CA LEU A 77 -4.54 7.18 3.77
C LEU A 77 -3.02 7.16 3.84
N VAL A 78 -2.38 8.17 3.23
CA VAL A 78 -0.93 8.23 3.07
C VAL A 78 -0.25 8.35 4.44
N SER A 79 -0.73 9.25 5.30
CA SER A 79 -0.15 9.46 6.64
C SER A 79 -0.19 8.22 7.53
N LYS A 80 -1.18 7.34 7.34
CA LYS A 80 -1.29 6.06 8.06
C LYS A 80 -0.40 4.98 7.45
N LEU A 81 -0.36 4.86 6.12
CA LEU A 81 0.38 3.80 5.44
C LEU A 81 1.90 4.01 5.45
N ILE A 82 2.39 5.25 5.35
CA ILE A 82 3.84 5.53 5.36
C ILE A 82 4.53 5.06 6.65
N LYS A 83 3.77 4.91 7.75
CA LYS A 83 4.29 4.39 9.02
C LYS A 83 4.79 2.95 8.91
N PHE A 84 4.41 2.24 7.84
CA PHE A 84 4.89 0.88 7.57
C PHE A 84 6.40 0.81 7.28
N TYR A 85 7.05 1.93 6.93
CA TYR A 85 8.51 1.97 6.84
C TYR A 85 9.20 1.71 8.18
N VAL A 86 8.59 2.12 9.30
CA VAL A 86 9.19 2.02 10.64
C VAL A 86 8.61 0.85 11.44
N LEU A 87 8.01 -0.12 10.76
CA LEU A 87 7.57 -1.36 11.41
C LEU A 87 8.80 -2.16 11.86
N LYS A 88 9.27 -1.86 13.07
CA LYS A 88 10.25 -2.69 13.79
C LYS A 88 9.54 -3.94 14.29
N ASP A 89 9.71 -5.05 13.55
CA ASP A 89 9.93 -6.41 14.07
C ASP A 89 9.33 -7.51 13.20
N ALA A 90 10.19 -8.03 12.33
CA ALA A 90 10.29 -9.47 12.06
C ALA A 90 11.77 -9.90 12.01
N GLU A 91 12.68 -8.99 11.65
CA GLU A 91 14.13 -9.26 11.55
C GLU A 91 14.85 -9.33 12.92
N ASP A 92 14.48 -8.52 13.93
CA ASP A 92 15.27 -8.41 15.18
C ASP A 92 15.06 -9.59 16.16
N LYS A 93 13.99 -10.36 15.99
CA LYS A 93 13.72 -11.56 16.82
C LYS A 93 14.37 -12.83 16.29
N GLY A 94 14.79 -12.86 15.02
CA GLY A 94 15.57 -13.98 14.46
C GLY A 94 16.99 -14.06 15.02
N LYS A 95 17.55 -12.94 15.50
CA LYS A 95 18.91 -12.88 16.05
C LYS A 95 18.99 -13.08 17.57
N LYS A 96 17.87 -13.09 18.31
CA LYS A 96 17.86 -13.11 19.79
C LYS A 96 17.31 -14.39 20.43
N LYS A 97 17.06 -15.46 19.66
CA LYS A 97 16.54 -16.74 20.18
C LYS A 97 17.43 -17.96 19.85
N GLU A 98 18.74 -17.80 19.94
CA GLU A 98 19.63 -18.92 20.26
C GLU A 98 19.92 -18.91 21.77
N GLU A 99 18.92 -19.17 22.61
CA GLU A 99 19.17 -19.69 23.96
C GLU A 99 17.88 -20.23 24.62
N LYS A 100 17.92 -21.56 24.88
CA LYS A 100 17.12 -22.34 25.83
C LYS A 100 15.62 -22.58 25.56
N GLY A 101 15.41 -23.68 24.83
CA GLY A 101 14.41 -24.74 25.00
C GLY A 101 13.12 -24.53 25.82
N LYS A 102 11.98 -24.76 25.15
CA LYS A 102 10.85 -25.53 25.68
C LYS A 102 10.06 -26.15 24.49
N PRO A 103 9.92 -27.48 24.40
CA PRO A 103 9.16 -28.13 23.33
C PRO A 103 7.68 -28.10 23.70
N GLY A 104 6.87 -27.33 22.96
CA GLY A 104 5.43 -27.33 23.18
C GLY A 104 4.70 -26.10 22.69
N GLU A 105 4.94 -25.64 21.47
CA GLU A 105 3.97 -24.85 20.70
C GLU A 105 4.38 -24.94 19.23
N LYS A 106 3.54 -25.59 18.41
CA LYS A 106 3.68 -25.58 16.94
C LYS A 106 3.37 -24.18 16.43
N GLY A 107 4.28 -23.23 16.64
CA GLY A 107 4.33 -22.03 15.84
C GLY A 107 4.88 -22.42 14.47
N ASP A 108 4.14 -22.12 13.40
CA ASP A 108 4.66 -22.16 12.03
C ASP A 108 5.98 -21.39 11.99
N ALA A 109 7.11 -22.10 12.04
CA ALA A 109 8.42 -21.52 11.95
C ALA A 109 8.69 -21.25 10.46
N SER A 110 8.17 -20.14 9.95
CA SER A 110 8.53 -19.64 8.62
C SER A 110 10.04 -19.41 8.56
N SER A 111 10.70 -19.91 7.50
CA SER A 111 12.13 -19.66 7.25
C SER A 111 12.42 -18.14 7.24
N PRO A 112 13.57 -17.67 7.75
CA PRO A 112 13.98 -16.26 7.66
C PRO A 112 13.86 -15.65 6.26
N GLU A 113 14.12 -16.45 5.22
CA GLU A 113 13.97 -16.04 3.81
C GLU A 113 12.50 -15.79 3.43
N ALA A 114 11.58 -16.60 3.95
CA ALA A 114 10.14 -16.42 3.70
C ALA A 114 9.62 -15.13 4.34
N ILE A 115 10.11 -14.81 5.55
CA ILE A 115 9.78 -13.55 6.24
C ILE A 115 10.28 -12.35 5.43
N GLN A 116 11.51 -12.41 4.93
CA GLN A 116 12.09 -11.34 4.13
C GLN A 116 11.31 -11.13 2.82
N ASN A 117 10.87 -12.21 2.17
CA ASN A 117 10.02 -12.15 0.99
C ASN A 117 8.65 -11.56 1.29
N ASP A 118 7.99 -11.97 2.38
CA ASP A 118 6.71 -11.42 2.82
C ASP A 118 6.80 -9.90 3.10
N VAL A 119 7.91 -9.46 3.70
CA VAL A 119 8.18 -8.02 3.96
C VAL A 119 8.37 -7.26 2.64
N LYS A 120 9.15 -7.82 1.71
CA LYS A 120 9.35 -7.22 0.38
C LYS A 120 8.02 -7.08 -0.37
N GLU A 121 7.21 -8.13 -0.36
CA GLU A 121 5.89 -8.12 -1.00
C GLU A 121 4.96 -7.07 -0.38
N MET A 122 4.97 -6.93 0.95
CA MET A 122 4.22 -5.88 1.64
C MET A 122 4.64 -4.48 1.18
N TYR A 123 5.95 -4.22 1.06
CA TYR A 123 6.45 -2.92 0.57
C TYR A 123 6.13 -2.68 -0.90
N GLN A 124 6.17 -3.72 -1.74
CA GLN A 124 5.71 -3.60 -3.12
C GLN A 124 4.25 -3.20 -3.18
N ASN A 125 3.38 -3.85 -2.40
CA ASN A 125 1.96 -3.49 -2.34
C ASN A 125 1.73 -2.07 -1.78
N LEU A 126 2.56 -1.60 -0.84
CA LEU A 126 2.52 -0.21 -0.38
C LEU A 126 2.80 0.76 -1.54
N ASN A 127 3.83 0.48 -2.33
CA ASN A 127 4.15 1.28 -3.51
C ASN A 127 3.02 1.26 -4.53
N GLU A 128 2.38 0.11 -4.77
CA GLU A 128 1.22 0.02 -5.65
C GLU A 128 0.04 0.88 -5.16
N VAL A 129 -0.23 0.91 -3.85
CA VAL A 129 -1.27 1.79 -3.29
C VAL A 129 -0.95 3.26 -3.55
N LEU A 130 0.28 3.70 -3.27
CA LEU A 130 0.70 5.08 -3.51
C LEU A 130 0.73 5.43 -5.01
N GLY A 131 1.16 4.49 -5.86
CA GLY A 131 1.12 4.62 -7.31
C GLY A 131 -0.30 4.74 -7.85
N MET A 132 -1.25 4.00 -7.27
CA MET A 132 -2.67 4.09 -7.63
C MET A 132 -3.28 5.45 -7.25
N VAL A 133 -2.86 6.06 -6.13
CA VAL A 133 -3.23 7.44 -5.81
C VAL A 133 -2.78 8.40 -6.91
N VAL A 134 -1.54 8.26 -7.39
CA VAL A 134 -1.00 9.08 -8.49
C VAL A 134 -1.71 8.79 -9.82
N TYR A 135 -2.06 7.53 -10.09
CA TYR A 135 -2.80 7.14 -11.29
C TYR A 135 -4.17 7.80 -11.33
N MET A 136 -4.93 7.74 -10.24
CA MET A 136 -6.27 8.32 -10.16
C MET A 136 -6.27 9.85 -10.09
N ASN A 137 -5.16 10.46 -9.67
CA ASN A 137 -4.97 11.90 -9.61
C ASN A 137 -3.58 12.29 -10.12
N THR A 138 -3.38 12.19 -11.44
CA THR A 138 -2.08 12.48 -12.10
C THR A 138 -1.86 13.99 -12.20
N THR A 139 -1.65 14.64 -11.06
CA THR A 139 -1.37 16.08 -10.97
C THR A 139 -0.12 16.33 -10.13
N VAL A 140 0.63 17.39 -10.48
CA VAL A 140 1.84 17.80 -9.72
C VAL A 140 1.52 18.06 -8.24
N PRO A 141 0.40 18.73 -7.87
CA PRO A 141 0.04 18.89 -6.46
C PRO A 141 -0.15 17.58 -5.69
N CYS A 142 -0.78 16.56 -6.29
CA CYS A 142 -0.92 15.24 -5.67
C CYS A 142 0.45 14.62 -5.37
N LEU A 143 1.34 14.63 -6.36
CA LEU A 143 2.69 14.08 -6.21
C LEU A 143 3.49 14.82 -5.11
N LEU A 144 3.40 16.16 -5.06
CA LEU A 144 4.06 16.96 -4.03
C LEU A 144 3.55 16.63 -2.62
N ARG A 145 2.25 16.43 -2.43
CA ARG A 145 1.69 16.01 -1.14
C ARG A 145 2.26 14.66 -0.71
N LEU A 146 2.36 13.68 -1.62
CA LEU A 146 3.00 12.40 -1.32
C LEU A 146 4.46 12.58 -0.90
N PHE A 147 5.22 13.47 -1.53
CA PHE A 147 6.60 13.75 -1.15
C PHE A 147 6.73 14.43 0.21
N TRP A 148 5.80 15.32 0.58
CA TRP A 148 5.78 15.89 1.93
C TRP A 148 5.59 14.83 3.01
N HIS A 149 4.78 13.80 2.75
CA HIS A 149 4.65 12.66 3.66
C HIS A 149 5.94 11.83 3.74
N LEU A 150 6.70 11.69 2.64
CA LEU A 150 7.95 10.93 2.60
C LEU A 150 9.16 11.68 3.17
N GLU A 151 9.15 13.02 3.17
CA GLU A 151 10.30 13.85 3.57
C GLU A 151 10.92 13.46 4.94
N PRO A 152 10.13 13.21 6.00
CA PRO A 152 10.69 12.84 7.31
C PRO A 152 11.50 11.53 7.27
N TYR A 153 11.22 10.65 6.32
CA TYR A 153 11.85 9.33 6.22
C TYR A 153 13.20 9.38 5.50
N PHE A 154 13.46 10.40 4.67
CA PHE A 154 14.77 10.61 4.04
C PHE A 154 15.88 10.91 5.05
N LYS A 155 15.50 11.50 6.19
CA LYS A 155 16.41 11.88 7.28
C LYS A 155 16.32 10.91 8.47
N ASN A 156 15.64 9.77 8.31
CA ASN A 156 15.48 8.79 9.39
C ASN A 156 16.84 8.21 9.80
N SER A 157 17.03 7.88 11.08
CA SER A 157 18.28 7.29 11.56
C SER A 157 18.55 5.88 10.99
N ASP A 158 17.49 5.14 10.67
CA ASP A 158 17.58 3.80 10.10
C ASP A 158 17.90 3.85 8.59
N PRO A 159 19.04 3.27 8.13
CA PRO A 159 19.40 3.24 6.72
C PRO A 159 18.39 2.50 5.84
N ASN A 160 17.70 1.48 6.36
CA ASN A 160 16.70 0.75 5.60
C ASN A 160 15.47 1.61 5.34
N VAL A 161 15.02 2.38 6.35
CA VAL A 161 13.92 3.35 6.21
C VAL A 161 14.26 4.41 5.17
N ARG A 162 15.49 4.95 5.18
CA ARG A 162 15.95 5.89 4.15
C ARG A 162 15.94 5.27 2.76
N LYS A 163 16.48 4.05 2.63
CA LYS A 163 16.49 3.32 1.36
C LYS A 163 15.08 3.10 0.81
N LEU A 164 14.15 2.63 1.65
CA LEU A 164 12.76 2.36 1.24
C LEU A 164 12.03 3.64 0.82
N SER A 165 12.16 4.72 1.59
CA SER A 165 11.53 6.01 1.25
C SER A 165 12.07 6.58 -0.05
N ILE A 166 13.39 6.58 -0.26
CA ILE A 166 14.00 7.02 -1.53
C ILE A 166 13.54 6.14 -2.71
N THR A 167 13.52 4.82 -2.53
CA THR A 167 13.06 3.88 -3.57
C THR A 167 11.61 4.17 -3.96
N THR A 168 10.77 4.48 -2.99
CA THR A 168 9.37 4.84 -3.22
C THR A 168 9.24 6.16 -3.97
N THR A 169 10.05 7.16 -3.63
CA THR A 169 10.07 8.43 -4.38
C THR A 169 10.39 8.21 -5.85
N PHE A 170 11.42 7.41 -6.17
CA PHE A 170 11.75 7.07 -7.57
C PHE A 170 10.60 6.34 -8.25
N TYR A 171 10.03 5.33 -7.57
CA TYR A 171 8.88 4.60 -8.08
C TYR A 171 7.70 5.54 -8.44
N LEU A 172 7.37 6.49 -7.57
CA LEU A 172 6.28 7.44 -7.82
C LEU A 172 6.59 8.41 -8.96
N LEU A 173 7.84 8.87 -9.08
CA LEU A 173 8.27 9.70 -10.21
C LEU A 173 8.15 8.96 -11.54
N ASP A 174 8.65 7.72 -11.60
CA ASP A 174 8.60 6.91 -12.81
C ASP A 174 7.16 6.67 -13.24
N ARG A 175 6.27 6.30 -12.31
CA ARG A 175 4.84 6.11 -12.58
C ARG A 175 4.15 7.40 -13.02
N PHE A 176 4.44 8.52 -12.37
CA PHE A 176 3.89 9.81 -12.77
C PHE A 176 4.26 10.19 -14.21
N VAL A 177 5.53 9.99 -14.59
CA VAL A 177 6.00 10.24 -15.97
C VAL A 177 5.34 9.28 -16.96
N GLU A 178 5.22 8.00 -16.61
CA GLU A 178 4.55 6.99 -17.44
C GLU A 178 3.08 7.35 -17.69
N TYR A 179 2.35 7.79 -16.66
CA TYR A 179 0.95 8.19 -16.77
C TYR A 179 0.76 9.46 -17.57
N LEU A 180 1.63 10.46 -17.38
CA LEU A 180 1.63 11.66 -18.21
C LEU A 180 1.87 11.31 -19.69
N SER A 181 2.85 10.45 -19.96
CA SER A 181 3.18 10.05 -21.33
C SER A 181 2.05 9.25 -21.99
N SER A 182 1.44 8.32 -21.25
CA SER A 182 0.32 7.51 -21.73
C SER A 182 -0.95 8.34 -21.97
N GLY A 183 -1.21 9.34 -21.12
CA GLY A 183 -2.31 10.30 -21.31
C GLY A 183 -2.11 11.18 -22.55
N ILE A 184 -0.87 11.55 -22.87
CA ILE A 184 -0.52 12.30 -24.09
C ILE A 184 -0.75 11.43 -25.34
N GLU A 185 -0.38 10.15 -25.32
CA GLU A 185 -0.58 9.23 -26.46
C GLU A 185 -2.06 8.95 -26.76
N LEU A 186 -2.92 8.91 -25.75
CA LEU A 186 -4.37 8.78 -25.93
C LEU A 186 -4.97 10.00 -26.64
N HIS A 187 -4.53 11.21 -26.28
CA HIS A 187 -5.02 12.44 -26.93
C HIS A 187 -4.46 12.68 -28.33
N GLN A 188 -3.33 12.07 -28.72
CA GLN A 188 -2.82 12.14 -30.09
C GLN A 188 -3.53 11.21 -31.08
N LYS A 189 -4.26 10.19 -30.60
CA LYS A 189 -5.01 9.24 -31.45
C LYS A 189 -6.45 9.69 -31.75
N GLU A 190 -6.91 10.77 -31.12
CA GLU A 190 -8.26 11.32 -31.31
C GLU A 190 -8.32 12.49 -32.33
N PHE A 191 -7.23 12.73 -33.07
CA PHE A 191 -7.15 13.69 -34.18
C PHE A 191 -6.59 13.02 -35.45
#